data_AF-A0A6N4SQZ0-F1
#
_entry.id   AF-A0A6N4SQZ0-F1
#
_cell.length_a   1.000
_cell.length_b   1.000
_cell.length_c   1.000
_cell.angle_alpha   90.00
_cell.angle_beta   90.00
_cell.angle_gamma   90.00
#
_symmetry.space_group_name_H-M   'P 1'
#
loop_
_entity.id
_entity.type
_entity.pdbx_description
1 polymer ?
#
loop_
_entity_poly.entity_id
_entity_poly.type
_entity_poly.pdbx_seq_one_letter_code
_entity_poly.pdbx_strand_id
1 'polypeptide(L)'
;MSEPFILSIIPERIRQLGYHNYHIRYRDVSIKANAKIIVPAYNELWFISGDPNGIKIESGYGLYDSTGSYVYDNSHQHRGEIIITNPNTDNKRIKFIQVIIIN
;
A
#
# COMPACT_ATOMS: atom_id res chain seq x y z
N MET A 1 0.26 -8.28 6.06
CA MET A 1 1.74 -8.35 6.23
C MET A 1 2.17 -7.63 7.51
N SER A 2 3.09 -8.17 8.32
CA SER A 2 3.47 -7.54 9.60
C SER A 2 4.48 -6.40 9.42
N GLU A 3 4.40 -5.38 10.28
CA GLU A 3 5.32 -4.24 10.26
C GLU A 3 6.81 -4.63 10.39
N PRO A 4 7.23 -5.50 11.34
CA PRO A 4 8.62 -5.91 11.44
C PRO A 4 9.15 -6.58 10.17
N PHE A 5 8.30 -7.35 9.49
CA PHE A 5 8.66 -7.98 8.22
C PHE A 5 8.79 -6.95 7.10
N ILE A 6 7.89 -5.97 7.01
CA ILE A 6 8.01 -4.88 6.03
C ILE A 6 9.34 -4.14 6.24
N LEU A 7 9.65 -3.74 7.47
CA LEU A 7 10.86 -3.00 7.78
C LEU A 7 12.14 -3.78 7.43
N SER A 8 12.14 -5.11 7.58
CA SER A 8 13.30 -5.93 7.24
C SER A 8 13.53 -6.09 5.73
N ILE A 9 12.47 -6.03 4.90
CA ILE A 9 12.59 -6.19 3.44
C ILE A 9 12.81 -4.87 2.69
N ILE A 10 12.51 -3.72 3.29
CA ILE A 10 12.64 -2.41 2.62
C ILE A 10 14.03 -2.18 1.99
N PRO A 11 15.16 -2.41 2.69
CA PRO A 11 16.48 -2.15 2.10
C PRO A 11 16.70 -2.92 0.80
N GLU A 12 16.31 -4.20 0.78
CA GLU A 12 16.46 -5.07 -0.38
C GLU A 12 15.50 -4.64 -1.51
N ARG A 13 14.27 -4.26 -1.20
CA ARG A 13 13.31 -3.75 -2.20
C ARG A 13 13.80 -2.46 -2.86
N ILE A 14 14.38 -1.55 -2.10
CA ILE A 14 14.95 -0.31 -2.62
C ILE A 14 16.17 -0.61 -3.51
N ARG A 15 17.05 -1.51 -3.08
CA ARG A 15 18.22 -1.96 -3.86
C ARG A 15 17.82 -2.60 -5.19
N GLN A 16 16.77 -3.43 -5.19
CA GLN A 16 16.22 -4.04 -6.41
C GLN A 16 15.70 -3.00 -7.43
N LEU A 17 15.30 -1.82 -6.96
CA LEU A 17 14.90 -0.70 -7.82
C LEU A 17 16.08 0.18 -8.26
N GLY A 18 17.31 -0.12 -7.82
CA GLY A 18 18.52 0.63 -8.15
C GLY A 18 18.80 1.83 -7.25
N TYR A 19 18.09 1.96 -6.11
CA TYR A 19 18.26 3.08 -5.18
C TYR A 19 18.96 2.63 -3.89
N HIS A 20 19.40 3.60 -3.10
CA HIS A 20 20.10 3.36 -1.83
C HIS A 20 19.57 4.27 -0.72
N ASN A 21 19.19 5.50 -1.07
CA ASN A 21 18.73 6.50 -0.11
C ASN A 21 17.20 6.55 -0.09
N TYR A 22 16.64 6.52 1.11
CA TYR A 22 15.21 6.62 1.31
C TYR A 22 14.88 7.08 2.72
N HIS A 23 13.65 7.55 2.91
CA HIS A 23 13.07 7.74 4.24
C HIS A 23 11.76 6.98 4.36
N ILE A 24 11.47 6.52 5.58
CA ILE A 24 10.24 5.80 5.91
C ILE A 24 9.26 6.77 6.58
N ARG A 25 7.98 6.67 6.23
CA ARG A 25 6.87 7.34 6.91
C ARG A 25 5.75 6.36 7.20
N TYR A 26 5.19 6.46 8.40
CA TYR A 26 3.97 5.75 8.77
C TYR A 26 2.77 6.58 8.36
N ARG A 27 1.77 5.95 7.74
CA ARG A 27 0.56 6.61 7.28
C ARG A 27 -0.66 5.85 7.80
N ASP A 28 -1.58 6.57 8.44
CA ASP A 28 -2.93 6.08 8.75
C ASP A 28 -3.90 6.82 7.82
N VAL A 29 -4.39 6.11 6.80
CA VAL A 29 -5.26 6.66 5.77
C VAL A 29 -6.70 6.30 6.11
N SER A 30 -7.52 7.31 6.38
CA SER A 30 -8.97 7.16 6.52
C SER A 30 -9.65 7.34 5.18
N ILE A 31 -10.50 6.39 4.79
CA ILE A 31 -11.31 6.45 3.58
C ILE A 31 -12.79 6.37 3.94
N LYS A 32 -13.58 7.30 3.39
CA LYS A 32 -15.03 7.35 3.63
C LYS A 32 -15.72 6.13 3.02
N ALA A 33 -16.92 5.82 3.51
CA ALA A 33 -17.83 4.88 2.87
C ALA A 33 -18.06 5.24 1.39
N ASN A 34 -18.15 4.22 0.52
CA ASN A 34 -18.38 4.37 -0.92
C ASN A 34 -17.45 5.37 -1.62
N ALA A 35 -16.20 5.48 -1.16
CA ALA A 35 -15.24 6.46 -1.66
C ALA A 35 -14.04 5.80 -2.34
N LYS A 36 -13.39 6.60 -3.19
CA LYS A 36 -12.12 6.28 -3.85
C LYS A 36 -11.11 7.38 -3.59
N ILE A 37 -9.88 7.01 -3.26
CA ILE A 37 -8.73 7.90 -3.08
C ILE A 37 -7.68 7.51 -4.12
N ILE A 38 -7.08 8.51 -4.77
CA ILE A 38 -5.96 8.33 -5.69
C ILE A 38 -4.72 8.93 -5.04
N VAL A 39 -3.63 8.15 -4.96
CA VAL A 39 -2.34 8.56 -4.42
C VAL A 39 -1.29 8.49 -5.54
N PRO A 40 -0.74 9.63 -6.00
CA PRO A 40 0.33 9.62 -6.99
C PRO A 40 1.68 9.32 -6.32
N ALA A 41 2.12 8.06 -6.37
CA ALA A 41 3.29 7.52 -5.66
C ALA A 41 4.39 7.02 -6.64
N TYR A 42 4.83 7.86 -7.59
CA TYR A 42 5.76 7.45 -8.66
C TYR A 42 7.19 7.14 -8.16
N ASN A 43 7.68 7.88 -7.17
CA ASN A 43 9.00 7.72 -6.53
C ASN A 43 8.88 7.11 -5.12
N GLU A 44 7.79 6.39 -4.85
CA GLU A 44 7.51 5.87 -3.51
C GLU A 44 7.11 4.40 -3.59
N LEU A 45 7.45 3.64 -2.56
CA LEU A 45 6.87 2.33 -2.30
C LEU A 45 5.88 2.45 -1.15
N TRP A 46 4.73 1.80 -1.28
CA TRP A 46 3.72 1.75 -0.24
C TRP A 46 3.46 0.29 0.13
N PHE A 47 3.66 -0.01 1.40
CA PHE A 47 3.39 -1.33 1.95
C PHE A 47 2.16 -1.28 2.84
N ILE A 48 1.19 -2.15 2.59
CA ILE A 48 0.03 -2.35 3.47
C ILE A 48 0.53 -3.04 4.74
N SER A 49 0.38 -2.36 5.89
CA SER A 49 0.70 -2.92 7.20
C SER A 49 -0.55 -3.52 7.84
N GLY A 50 -0.45 -4.78 8.25
CA GLY A 50 -1.57 -5.62 8.67
C GLY A 50 -2.36 -6.17 7.49
N ASP A 51 -3.61 -6.49 7.73
CA ASP A 51 -4.54 -7.09 6.77
C ASP A 51 -5.88 -6.33 6.84
N PRO A 52 -5.98 -5.14 6.22
CA PRO A 52 -7.22 -4.37 6.22
C PRO A 52 -8.33 -5.16 5.53
N ASN A 53 -9.53 -5.15 6.11
CA ASN A 53 -10.71 -5.86 5.63
C ASN A 53 -11.66 -4.93 4.84
N GLY A 54 -12.31 -5.45 3.81
CA GLY A 54 -13.30 -4.76 3.01
C GLY A 54 -12.74 -3.67 2.11
N ILE A 55 -11.45 -3.71 1.78
CA ILE A 55 -10.79 -2.67 0.99
C ILE A 55 -10.20 -3.27 -0.27
N LYS A 56 -10.24 -2.49 -1.36
CA LYS A 56 -9.51 -2.79 -2.59
C LYS A 56 -8.44 -1.73 -2.84
N ILE A 57 -7.21 -2.15 -3.09
CA ILE A 57 -6.07 -1.28 -3.40
C ILE A 57 -5.43 -1.75 -4.70
N GLU A 58 -5.32 -0.86 -5.67
CA GLU A 58 -4.87 -1.19 -7.03
C GLU A 58 -3.73 -0.27 -7.43
N SER A 59 -2.74 -0.81 -8.12
CA SER A 59 -1.65 -0.03 -8.70
C SER A 59 -1.04 -0.79 -9.87
N GLY A 60 -0.15 -0.15 -10.63
CA GLY A 60 0.63 -0.86 -11.66
C GLY A 60 1.50 -2.00 -11.13
N TYR A 61 1.75 -2.05 -9.81
CA TYR A 61 2.54 -3.11 -9.15
C TYR A 61 1.75 -4.32 -8.70
N GLY A 62 0.43 -4.21 -8.57
CA GLY A 62 -0.38 -5.28 -8.01
C GLY A 62 -1.71 -4.82 -7.43
N LEU A 63 -2.49 -5.83 -7.03
CA LEU A 63 -3.83 -5.73 -6.48
C LEU A 63 -3.82 -6.28 -5.05
N TYR A 64 -4.43 -5.53 -4.13
CA TYR A 64 -4.89 -6.03 -2.86
C TYR A 64 -6.41 -5.98 -2.82
N ASP A 65 -7.09 -7.09 -2.52
CA ASP A 65 -8.55 -7.11 -2.39
C ASP A 65 -8.97 -7.96 -1.20
N SER A 66 -9.65 -7.33 -0.25
CA SER A 66 -10.25 -7.97 0.92
C SER A 66 -11.76 -7.79 0.99
N THR A 67 -12.41 -7.52 -0.15
CA THR A 67 -13.87 -7.30 -0.26
C THR A 67 -14.67 -8.59 -0.41
N GLY A 68 -14.01 -9.75 -0.44
CA GLY A 68 -14.64 -11.07 -0.61
C GLY A 68 -14.50 -11.64 -2.02
N SER A 69 -13.90 -10.90 -2.96
CA SER A 69 -13.51 -11.42 -4.27
C SER A 69 -12.26 -12.30 -4.12
N TYR A 70 -12.27 -13.48 -4.75
CA TYR A 70 -11.07 -14.30 -4.83
C TYR A 70 -10.03 -13.61 -5.72
N VAL A 71 -8.81 -13.43 -5.19
CA VAL A 71 -7.67 -12.92 -5.94
C VAL A 71 -6.52 -13.92 -5.82
N TYR A 72 -5.91 -14.25 -6.97
CA TYR A 72 -4.82 -15.22 -7.04
C TYR A 72 -3.56 -14.78 -6.29
N ASP A 73 -3.25 -13.48 -6.33
CA ASP A 73 -2.13 -12.86 -5.61
C ASP A 73 -2.58 -11.56 -4.95
N ASN A 74 -2.49 -11.51 -3.63
CA ASN A 74 -2.93 -10.39 -2.82
C ASN A 74 -1.68 -9.60 -2.39
N SER A 75 -1.31 -8.60 -3.19
CA SER A 75 -0.05 -7.87 -3.02
C SER A 75 -0.16 -6.84 -1.91
N HIS A 76 0.67 -6.93 -0.88
CA HIS A 76 0.83 -5.86 0.12
C HIS A 76 1.75 -4.72 -0.34
N GLN A 77 2.33 -4.78 -1.55
CA GLN A 77 3.26 -3.78 -2.06
C GLN A 77 2.69 -3.06 -3.29
N HIS A 78 2.72 -1.72 -3.25
CA HIS A 78 2.20 -0.85 -4.31
C HIS A 78 3.17 0.29 -4.65
N ARG A 79 3.09 0.78 -5.89
CA ARG A 79 3.85 1.92 -6.41
C ARG A 79 3.18 2.47 -7.68
N GLY A 80 3.47 3.73 -7.99
CA GLY A 80 2.88 4.44 -9.12
C GLY A 80 1.59 5.12 -8.71
N GLU A 81 0.60 5.17 -9.58
CA GLU A 81 -0.74 5.59 -9.18
C GLU A 81 -1.38 4.48 -8.33
N ILE A 82 -1.67 4.78 -7.06
CA ILE A 82 -2.33 3.86 -6.14
C ILE A 82 -3.78 4.30 -5.99
N ILE A 83 -4.70 3.39 -6.27
CA ILE A 83 -6.14 3.57 -6.16
C ILE A 83 -6.62 2.79 -4.94
N ILE A 84 -7.12 3.48 -3.93
CA ILE A 84 -7.71 2.89 -2.73
C ILE A 84 -9.23 3.05 -2.83
N THR A 85 -9.97 1.95 -2.79
CA THR A 85 -11.43 1.92 -2.90
C THR A 85 -12.04 1.30 -1.66
N ASN A 86 -13.01 2.00 -1.06
CA ASN A 86 -13.86 1.48 -0.01
C ASN A 86 -15.28 1.29 -0.54
N PRO A 87 -15.68 0.07 -0.92
CA PRO A 87 -17.03 -0.22 -1.41
C PRO A 87 -18.07 -0.39 -0.28
N ASN A 88 -17.66 -0.31 0.99
CA ASN A 88 -18.58 -0.54 2.11
C ASN A 88 -19.34 0.74 2.50
N THR A 89 -20.37 0.55 3.32
CA THR A 89 -21.17 1.60 3.93
C THR A 89 -20.54 2.25 5.16
N ASP A 90 -19.47 1.67 5.71
CA ASP A 90 -18.72 2.21 6.83
C ASP A 90 -17.36 2.80 6.41
N ASN A 91 -16.86 3.78 7.17
CA ASN A 91 -15.53 4.34 6.94
C ASN A 91 -14.46 3.31 7.34
N LYS A 92 -13.37 3.26 6.57
CA LYS A 92 -12.25 2.36 6.85
C LYS A 92 -10.98 3.14 7.15
N ARG A 93 -10.07 2.48 7.84
CA ARG A 93 -8.69 2.94 8.06
C ARG A 93 -7.71 1.90 7.59
N ILE A 94 -6.65 2.34 6.93
CA ILE A 94 -5.60 1.49 6.41
C ILE A 94 -4.26 2.07 6.86
N LYS A 95 -3.43 1.22 7.44
CA LYS A 95 -2.07 1.57 7.82
C LYS A 95 -1.12 1.23 6.69
N PHE A 96 -0.28 2.18 6.34
CA PHE A 96 0.79 1.98 5.37
C PHE A 96 2.15 2.33 5.96
N ILE A 97 3.16 1.63 5.47
CA ILE A 97 4.55 2.06 5.56
C ILE A 97 4.92 2.60 4.18
N GLN A 98 5.09 3.91 4.10
CA GLN A 98 5.50 4.63 2.91
C GLN A 98 7.02 4.75 2.91
N VAL A 99 7.66 4.38 1.80
CA VAL A 99 9.08 4.54 1.57
C VAL A 99 9.28 5.52 0.45
N ILE A 100 9.89 6.66 0.76
CA ILE A 100 10.11 7.75 -0.19
C ILE A 100 11.55 7.65 -0.65
N ILE A 101 11.75 7.40 -1.94
CA ILE A 101 13.07 7.30 -2.56
C ILE A 101 13.66 8.70 -2.71
N ILE A 102 14.92 8.84 -2.33
CA ILE A 102 15.69 10.07 -2.44
C ILE A 102 16.76 9.83 -3.49
N ASN A 103 16.79 10.71 -4.50
CA ASN A 103 17.84 10.71 -5.51
C ASN A 103 19.11 11.37 -4.97
#